data_AF-A0A2N2GKC7-F1
#
_entry.id   AF-A0A2N2GKC7-F1
#
_cell.length_a   1.000
_cell.length_b   1.000
_cell.length_c   1.000
_cell.angle_alpha   90.00
_cell.angle_beta   90.00
_cell.angle_gamma   90.00
#
_symmetry.space_group_name_H-M   'P 1'
#
loop_
_entity.id
_entity.type
_entity.pdbx_description
1 polymer ?
#
loop_
_entity_poly.entity_id
_entity_poly.type
_entity_poly.pdbx_seq_one_letter_code
_entity_poly.pdbx_strand_id
1 'polypeptide(L)'
;MMQGKRVYPTDELDFPVNPGEYMKMPDGKWSLCVPTGIHGAINDKTWKIIEHEDGTITVSPSIQVTCHNPEYNWHGFLEKGVWREC
;
A
#
# COMPACT_ATOMS: atom_id res chain seq x y z
N MET A 1 -10.16 8.27 -6.57
CA MET A 1 -9.71 8.20 -5.15
C MET A 1 -10.40 7.02 -4.50
N MET A 2 -9.71 6.29 -3.62
CA MET A 2 -10.22 5.10 -2.95
C MET A 2 -9.79 5.10 -1.49
N GLN A 3 -10.72 4.84 -0.57
CA GLN A 3 -10.36 4.63 0.83
C GLN A 3 -9.64 3.29 0.95
N GLY A 4 -8.38 3.33 1.37
CA GLY A 4 -7.60 2.15 1.68
C GLY A 4 -7.98 1.57 3.04
N LYS A 5 -7.59 0.31 3.23
CA LYS A 5 -7.85 -0.44 4.46
C LYS A 5 -6.56 -1.05 4.97
N ARG A 6 -6.19 -0.70 6.21
CA ARG A 6 -5.15 -1.43 6.93
C ARG A 6 -5.66 -2.81 7.31
N VAL A 7 -4.89 -3.83 6.98
CA VAL A 7 -5.09 -5.20 7.46
C VAL A 7 -3.88 -5.60 8.29
N TYR A 8 -4.05 -6.61 9.14
CA TYR A 8 -3.03 -7.09 10.05
C TYR A 8 -2.67 -8.54 9.69
N PRO A 9 -1.38 -8.92 9.78
CA PRO A 9 -0.99 -10.31 9.58
C PRO A 9 -1.74 -11.22 10.55
N THR A 10 -2.20 -12.36 10.05
CA THR A 10 -2.81 -13.44 10.86
C THR A 10 -2.24 -14.76 10.39
N ASP A 11 -2.49 -15.85 11.12
CA ASP A 11 -2.07 -17.20 10.70
C ASP A 11 -2.66 -17.61 9.33
N GLU A 12 -3.71 -16.92 8.86
CA GLU A 12 -4.38 -17.16 7.57
C GLU A 12 -4.04 -16.11 6.49
N LEU A 13 -3.32 -15.04 6.82
CA LEU A 13 -3.13 -13.87 5.95
C LEU A 13 -1.70 -13.32 6.00
N ASP A 14 -0.92 -13.65 4.97
CA ASP A 14 0.48 -13.21 4.82
C ASP A 14 0.65 -11.95 3.94
N PHE A 15 -0.43 -11.47 3.32
CA PHE A 15 -0.40 -10.29 2.42
C PHE A 15 -1.81 -9.65 2.29
N PRO A 16 -1.93 -8.37 1.90
CA PRO A 16 -3.22 -7.75 1.59
C PRO A 16 -3.89 -8.43 0.39
N VAL A 17 -5.12 -8.92 0.56
CA VAL A 17 -5.80 -9.73 -0.45
C VAL A 17 -6.59 -8.86 -1.42
N ASN A 18 -7.26 -7.82 -0.92
CA ASN A 18 -8.15 -7.00 -1.74
C ASN A 18 -7.46 -5.73 -2.23
N PRO A 19 -7.83 -5.21 -3.42
CA PRO A 19 -7.37 -3.92 -3.88
C PRO A 19 -7.59 -2.81 -2.83
N GLY A 20 -6.59 -1.95 -2.68
CA GLY A 20 -6.57 -0.87 -1.69
C GLY A 20 -6.20 -1.30 -0.26
N GLU A 21 -6.01 -2.60 0.01
CA GLU A 21 -5.51 -3.06 1.31
C GLU A 21 -3.99 -2.87 1.44
N TYR A 22 -3.54 -2.63 2.67
CA TYR A 22 -2.12 -2.54 3.00
C TYR A 22 -1.85 -3.10 4.40
N MET A 23 -0.67 -3.66 4.58
CA MET A 23 -0.28 -4.41 5.78
C MET A 23 1.16 -4.08 6.17
N LYS A 24 1.41 -3.90 7.47
CA LYS A 24 2.78 -3.86 8.00
C LYS A 24 3.22 -5.28 8.34
N MET A 25 4.30 -5.72 7.73
CA MET A 25 4.87 -7.05 7.91
C MET A 25 5.75 -7.11 9.18
N PRO A 26 5.99 -8.31 9.75
CA PRO A 26 6.86 -8.47 10.93
C PRO A 26 8.29 -7.94 10.74
N ASP A 27 8.78 -7.91 9.51
CA ASP A 27 10.10 -7.37 9.15
C ASP A 27 10.13 -5.83 9.02
N GLY A 28 9.01 -5.16 9.31
CA GLY A 28 8.86 -3.70 9.27
C GLY A 28 8.52 -3.14 7.90
N LYS A 29 8.54 -3.94 6.83
CA LYS A 29 8.10 -3.49 5.50
C LYS A 29 6.59 -3.37 5.43
N TRP A 30 6.09 -2.65 4.44
CA TRP A 30 4.68 -2.61 4.13
C TRP A 30 4.40 -3.35 2.84
N SER A 31 3.49 -4.31 2.90
CA SER A 31 2.90 -4.96 1.74
C SER A 31 1.62 -4.21 1.35
N LEU A 32 1.42 -4.01 0.05
CA LEU A 32 0.34 -3.22 -0.52
C LEU A 32 -0.36 -4.05 -1.59
N CYS A 33 -1.68 -3.94 -1.70
CA CYS A 33 -2.44 -4.27 -2.89
C CYS A 33 -2.98 -2.95 -3.43
N VAL A 34 -2.37 -2.41 -4.50
CA VAL A 34 -2.73 -1.09 -5.03
C VAL A 34 -4.14 -1.13 -5.64
N PRO A 35 -4.79 0.01 -5.95
CA PRO A 35 -6.19 0.04 -6.42
C PRO A 35 -6.49 -0.81 -7.66
N THR A 36 -5.49 -1.05 -8.52
CA THR A 36 -5.63 -1.94 -9.70
C THR A 36 -5.52 -3.43 -9.36
N GLY A 37 -5.21 -3.79 -8.12
CA GLY A 37 -5.08 -5.17 -7.65
C GLY A 37 -3.67 -5.75 -7.72
N ILE A 38 -2.66 -4.96 -8.07
CA ILE A 38 -1.26 -5.42 -8.07
C ILE A 38 -0.65 -5.28 -6.69
N HIS A 39 0.10 -6.31 -6.31
CA HIS A 39 0.89 -6.30 -5.09
C HIS A 39 2.21 -5.55 -5.25
N GLY A 40 2.52 -4.73 -4.26
CA GLY A 40 3.78 -4.02 -4.14
C GLY A 40 4.28 -4.04 -2.71
N ALA A 41 5.54 -3.68 -2.51
CA ALA A 41 6.11 -3.51 -1.18
C ALA A 41 6.88 -2.19 -1.08
N ILE A 42 6.73 -1.51 0.05
CA ILE A 42 7.47 -0.29 0.38
C ILE A 42 8.16 -0.45 1.73
N ASN A 43 9.19 0.35 1.96
CA ASN A 43 9.94 0.37 3.20
C ASN A 43 10.48 1.78 3.49
N ASP A 44 10.92 1.99 4.72
CA ASP A 44 11.44 3.25 5.25
C ASP A 44 12.81 3.67 4.67
N LYS A 45 13.50 2.79 3.95
CA LYS A 45 14.77 3.11 3.28
C LYS A 45 14.56 3.89 1.99
N THR A 46 13.41 3.72 1.34
CA THR A 46 13.09 4.36 0.05
C THR A 46 11.92 5.34 0.16
N TRP A 47 10.94 5.06 1.02
CA TRP A 47 9.79 5.93 1.26
C TRP A 47 9.81 6.48 2.67
N LYS A 48 9.40 7.74 2.82
CA LYS A 48 8.94 8.26 4.10
C LYS A 48 7.54 7.73 4.36
N ILE A 49 7.38 6.96 5.43
CA ILE A 49 6.11 6.37 5.84
C ILE A 49 5.75 6.94 7.21
N ILE A 50 4.60 7.60 7.30
CA ILE A 50 4.06 8.16 8.54
C ILE A 50 2.84 7.34 8.92
N GLU A 51 2.88 6.66 10.06
CA GLU A 51 1.70 6.05 10.67
C GLU A 51 0.95 7.11 11.49
N HIS A 52 -0.37 7.17 11.33
CA HIS A 52 -1.26 8.10 12.05
C HIS A 52 -1.91 7.41 13.24
N GLU A 53 -2.47 8.20 14.16
CA GLU A 53 -3.14 7.71 15.38
C GLU A 53 -4.36 6.82 15.09
N ASP A 54 -5.04 7.04 13.96
CA ASP A 54 -6.16 6.21 13.49
C ASP A 54 -5.72 4.90 12.82
N GLY A 55 -4.41 4.63 12.80
CA GLY A 55 -3.80 3.45 12.18
C GLY A 55 -3.61 3.56 10.68
N THR A 56 -4.05 4.63 10.01
CA THR A 56 -3.77 4.86 8.59
C THR A 56 -2.32 5.27 8.35
N ILE A 57 -1.90 5.32 7.08
CA ILE A 57 -0.55 5.78 6.73
C ILE A 57 -0.55 6.88 5.67
N THR A 58 0.49 7.71 5.70
CA THR A 58 0.90 8.56 4.58
C THR A 58 2.25 8.10 4.06
N VAL A 59 2.38 7.98 2.74
CA VAL A 59 3.60 7.55 2.05
C VAL A 59 4.07 8.64 1.09
N SER A 60 5.35 9.00 1.16
CA SER A 60 6.00 9.88 0.18
C SER A 60 7.41 9.39 -0.17
N PRO A 61 7.91 9.57 -1.41
CA PRO A 61 7.22 10.13 -2.59
C PRO A 61 6.10 9.21 -3.11
N SER A 62 5.51 9.53 -4.26
CA SER A 62 4.49 8.69 -4.90
C SER A 62 4.97 7.24 -5.06
N ILE A 63 4.02 6.32 -5.03
CA ILE A 63 4.22 4.89 -5.25
C ILE A 63 3.98 4.62 -6.74
N GLN A 64 4.96 4.02 -7.40
CA GLN A 64 4.86 3.57 -8.79
C GLN A 64 5.00 2.05 -8.81
N VAL A 65 4.01 1.38 -9.41
CA VAL A 65 3.97 -0.07 -9.57
C VAL A 65 3.75 -0.38 -11.04
N THR A 66 4.64 -1.19 -11.62
CA THR A 66 4.55 -1.63 -13.00
C THR A 66 4.60 -3.14 -13.09
N CYS A 67 3.84 -3.71 -14.01
CA CYS A 67 3.89 -5.13 -14.35
C CYS A 67 3.82 -5.33 -15.87
N HIS A 68 3.79 -6.58 -16.32
CA HIS A 68 3.75 -6.89 -17.76
C HIS A 68 2.44 -6.47 -18.44
N ASN A 69 1.31 -6.52 -17.73
CA ASN A 69 0.03 -6.03 -18.25
C ASN A 69 -0.19 -4.55 -17.83
N PRO A 70 -0.17 -3.58 -18.77
CA PRO A 70 -0.31 -2.17 -18.45
C PRO A 70 -1.61 -1.78 -17.77
N GLU A 71 -2.69 -2.53 -17.95
CA GLU A 71 -4.00 -2.26 -17.31
C GLU A 71 -3.94 -2.30 -15.78
N TYR A 72 -2.91 -2.99 -15.26
CA TYR A 72 -2.71 -3.13 -13.84
C TYR A 72 -1.61 -2.20 -13.29
N ASN A 73 -0.93 -1.43 -14.14
CA ASN A 73 0.03 -0.44 -13.68
C ASN A 73 -0.68 0.62 -12.84
N TRP A 74 0.01 1.14 -11.83
CA TRP A 74 -0.55 2.16 -10.97
C TRP A 74 0.52 3.15 -10.51
N HIS A 75 0.17 4.44 -10.50
CA HIS A 75 1.04 5.51 -10.02
C HIS A 75 0.23 6.53 -9.22
N GLY A 76 0.56 6.70 -7.94
CA GLY A 76 -0.18 7.62 -7.10
C GLY A 76 0.37 7.75 -5.68
N PHE A 77 -0.46 8.26 -4.79
CA PHE A 77 -0.15 8.52 -3.39
C PHE A 77 -1.08 7.72 -2.47
N LEU A 78 -0.57 7.41 -1.29
CA LEU A 78 -1.36 6.92 -0.16
C LEU A 78 -1.24 7.96 0.96
N GLU A 79 -2.28 8.75 1.20
CA GLU A 79 -2.27 9.88 2.14
C GLU A 79 -3.39 9.71 3.16
N LYS A 80 -3.04 9.57 4.44
CA LYS A 80 -4.00 9.27 5.53
C LYS A 80 -4.95 8.11 5.17
N GLY A 81 -4.37 7.05 4.59
CA GLY A 81 -5.13 5.87 4.16
C GLY A 81 -5.94 6.04 2.88
N VAL A 82 -5.89 7.19 2.19
CA VAL A 82 -6.58 7.41 0.92
C VAL A 82 -5.63 7.21 -0.25
N TRP A 83 -6.00 6.31 -1.16
CA TRP A 83 -5.33 6.12 -2.45
C TRP A 83 -5.80 7.17 -3.45
N ARG A 84 -4.86 7.90 -4.04
CA ARG A 84 -5.10 8.93 -5.06
C ARG A 84 -4.11 8.79 -6.19
N GLU A 85 -4.62 8.66 -7.41
CA GLU A 85 -3.79 8.61 -8.63
C GLU A 85 -3.17 9.99 -8.92
N CYS A 86 -2.02 9.99 -9.59
CA CYS A 86 -1.33 11.20 -10.05
C CYS A 86 -2.11 11.96 -11.12
#